data_AF-A0A954PVL4-F1
#
_entry.id   AF-A0A954PVL4-F1
#
_cell.length_a   1.000
_cell.length_b   1.000
_cell.length_c   1.000
_cell.angle_alpha   90.00
_cell.angle_beta   90.00
_cell.angle_gamma   90.00
#
_symmetry.space_group_name_H-M   'P 1'
#
loop_
_entity.id
_entity.type
_entity.pdbx_description
1 polymer ?
#
loop_
_entity_poly.entity_id
_entity_poly.type
_entity_poly.pdbx_seq_one_letter_code
_entity_poly.pdbx_strand_id
1 'polypeptide(L)'
;MEQNAYCQDSPGASPPEGAAASEVDQDQVRQLTEDLRSDQFTIRELASERIFVMGHTVLPMLRDCRRKSSDVEQIDRLDHIIEALAEQDLETRIHNFLKGGDADLDNWPEVEKWFGDSPRVRELFVDLYREHPYLVESLGGTPQQLSIGLSRVRRTLIERGVGAREMPQRIDLLALLLPMSEPNFDAGPQYDAIVVTILQSYQANDLRNDVAFSKPFMRMMAGWMTDSDINVREQVLRLALQWKMDIGLNLALETLKTNPDPILLCRCIQTISRQGNRDHLVLLSHYVNDPTVVFRGRYRGISSGEVQVGDVAAAAIAVLSSVPVTQIGFAEPAEHEVFGIIFEELVVPQKAIPEPDNGTEKEDASDGKKADQPDEQPAEFVPPGFGVQPRTIEEIQELRRQNERRAAARIEIHAKAMALVPEDDTRLPAQSPEAQSPEKS
;
A
#
# COMPACT_ATOMS: atom_id res chain seq x y z
N MET A 1 -47.17 -57.95 -0.88
CA MET A 1 -47.59 -57.96 0.53
C MET A 1 -46.90 -56.76 1.15
N GLU A 2 -47.50 -55.64 1.53
CA GLU A 2 -48.87 -55.12 1.75
C GLU A 2 -48.79 -53.63 1.38
N GLN A 3 -49.59 -53.04 0.48
CA GLN A 3 -50.95 -52.49 0.64
C GLN A 3 -51.17 -51.57 1.86
N ASN A 4 -51.15 -50.24 1.60
CA ASN A 4 -52.05 -49.18 2.14
C ASN A 4 -51.68 -47.87 1.40
N ALA A 5 -52.44 -47.28 0.47
CA ALA A 5 -53.86 -46.87 0.39
C ALA A 5 -54.20 -45.54 1.11
N TYR A 6 -54.38 -44.51 0.28
CA TYR A 6 -55.23 -43.30 0.38
C TYR A 6 -54.97 -42.19 1.43
N CYS A 7 -54.60 -41.01 0.91
CA CYS A 7 -55.09 -39.66 1.29
C CYS A 7 -54.88 -38.76 0.05
N GLN A 8 -55.84 -38.72 -0.87
CA GLN A 8 -56.78 -37.60 -1.10
C GLN A 8 -56.11 -36.24 -1.34
N ASP A 9 -56.15 -35.87 -2.63
CA ASP A 9 -55.89 -34.56 -3.21
C ASP A 9 -56.69 -33.45 -2.52
N SER A 10 -55.99 -32.47 -1.96
CA SER A 10 -56.52 -31.11 -1.76
C SER A 10 -55.94 -30.21 -2.84
N PRO A 11 -56.76 -29.52 -3.66
CA PRO A 11 -56.28 -28.46 -4.53
C PRO A 11 -55.93 -27.27 -3.64
N GLY A 12 -54.69 -27.22 -3.18
CA GLY A 12 -54.11 -26.06 -2.53
C GLY A 12 -54.05 -24.93 -3.55
N ALA A 13 -54.98 -23.99 -3.42
CA ALA A 13 -55.03 -22.76 -4.18
C ALA A 13 -53.64 -22.11 -4.22
N SER A 14 -53.10 -21.97 -5.43
CA SER A 14 -52.00 -21.06 -5.71
C SER A 14 -52.35 -19.70 -5.11
N PRO A 15 -51.46 -19.10 -4.28
CA PRO A 15 -51.61 -17.69 -3.93
C PRO A 15 -51.64 -16.89 -5.23
N PRO A 16 -52.54 -15.91 -5.39
CA PRO A 16 -52.59 -15.09 -6.59
C PRO A 16 -51.27 -14.33 -6.72
N GLU A 17 -50.46 -14.80 -7.67
CA GLU A 17 -49.32 -14.14 -8.27
C GLU A 17 -49.86 -12.90 -9.00
N GLY A 18 -49.82 -11.75 -8.31
CA GLY A 18 -50.37 -10.50 -8.83
C GLY A 18 -50.84 -9.53 -7.74
N ALA A 19 -50.03 -9.32 -6.70
CA ALA A 19 -50.24 -8.18 -5.80
C ALA A 19 -49.86 -6.90 -6.57
N ALA A 20 -50.89 -6.17 -7.00
CA ALA A 20 -50.79 -4.81 -7.48
C ALA A 20 -49.92 -3.99 -6.51
N ALA A 21 -48.85 -3.39 -7.02
CA ALA A 21 -48.15 -2.32 -6.33
C ALA A 21 -49.22 -1.28 -5.96
N SER A 22 -49.47 -1.11 -4.67
CA SER A 22 -50.42 -0.15 -4.14
C SER A 22 -50.02 1.24 -4.62
N GLU A 23 -50.77 1.82 -5.56
CA GLU A 23 -50.67 3.23 -5.89
C GLU A 23 -50.86 4.00 -4.59
N VAL A 24 -49.78 4.58 -4.07
CA VAL A 24 -49.83 5.43 -2.90
C VAL A 24 -50.75 6.60 -3.21
N ASP A 25 -51.83 6.72 -2.45
CA ASP A 25 -52.81 7.78 -2.63
C ASP A 25 -52.15 9.15 -2.34
N GLN A 26 -51.89 9.91 -3.40
CA GLN A 26 -51.20 11.19 -3.32
C GLN A 26 -51.95 12.21 -2.46
N ASP A 27 -53.28 12.13 -2.43
CA ASP A 27 -54.10 13.04 -1.62
C ASP A 27 -53.95 12.69 -0.14
N GLN A 28 -53.82 11.40 0.19
CA GLN A 28 -53.54 10.96 1.55
C GLN A 28 -52.18 11.46 2.04
N VAL A 29 -51.11 11.32 1.25
CA VAL A 29 -49.77 11.80 1.61
C VAL A 29 -49.77 13.31 1.81
N ARG A 30 -50.48 14.06 0.96
CA ARG A 30 -50.62 15.51 1.09
C ARG A 30 -51.33 15.89 2.38
N GLN A 31 -52.42 15.21 2.72
CA GLN A 31 -53.14 15.46 3.98
C GLN A 31 -52.27 15.15 5.20
N LEU A 32 -51.56 14.02 5.21
CA LEU A 32 -50.66 13.68 6.32
C LEU A 32 -49.52 14.70 6.46
N THR A 33 -48.98 15.17 5.34
CA THR A 33 -47.95 16.20 5.36
C THR A 33 -48.49 17.52 5.90
N GLU A 34 -49.74 17.87 5.60
CA GLU A 34 -50.43 19.02 6.19
C GLU A 34 -50.65 18.84 7.69
N ASP A 35 -51.06 17.64 8.12
CA ASP A 35 -51.32 17.30 9.52
C ASP A 35 -50.04 17.38 10.37
N LEU A 36 -48.83 17.23 9.78
CA LEU A 36 -47.55 17.47 10.45
C LEU A 36 -47.38 18.92 10.95
N ARG A 37 -48.15 19.88 10.42
CA ARG A 37 -48.13 21.28 10.87
C ARG A 37 -49.24 21.61 11.89
N SER A 38 -50.04 20.62 12.27
CA SER A 38 -51.19 20.82 13.17
C SER A 38 -50.73 21.32 14.54
N ASP A 39 -51.48 22.24 15.16
CA ASP A 39 -51.19 22.72 16.53
C ASP A 39 -51.29 21.59 17.58
N GLN A 40 -52.02 20.51 17.28
CA GLN A 40 -52.22 19.39 18.18
C GLN A 40 -51.11 18.34 18.03
N PHE A 41 -50.33 18.13 19.08
CA PHE A 41 -49.25 17.13 19.13
C PHE A 41 -49.72 15.74 18.69
N THR A 42 -50.87 15.29 19.17
CA THR A 42 -51.44 13.97 18.82
C THR A 42 -51.69 13.81 17.32
N ILE A 43 -52.12 14.86 16.62
CA ILE A 43 -52.35 14.83 15.17
C ILE A 43 -51.01 14.69 14.45
N ARG A 44 -49.99 15.44 14.88
CA ARG A 44 -48.64 15.38 14.30
C ARG A 44 -48.02 14.00 14.44
N GLU A 45 -48.08 13.40 15.62
CA GLU A 45 -47.50 12.06 15.85
C GLU A 45 -48.23 10.98 15.05
N LEU A 46 -49.57 11.03 14.98
CA LEU A 46 -50.34 10.10 14.16
C LEU A 46 -50.02 10.24 12.66
N ALA A 47 -49.79 11.48 12.19
CA ALA A 47 -49.39 11.73 10.82
C ALA A 47 -47.99 11.16 10.53
N SER A 48 -47.02 11.38 11.42
CA SER A 48 -45.68 10.79 11.34
C SER A 48 -45.75 9.26 11.28
N GLU A 49 -46.50 8.62 12.19
CA GLU A 49 -46.67 7.16 12.24
C GLU A 49 -47.24 6.62 10.93
N ARG A 50 -48.27 7.27 10.38
CA ARG A 50 -48.87 6.86 9.09
C ARG A 50 -47.89 7.02 7.93
N ILE A 51 -47.09 8.09 7.92
CA ILE A 51 -46.04 8.29 6.92
C ILE A 51 -44.98 7.18 7.02
N PHE A 52 -44.59 6.78 8.23
CA PHE A 52 -43.68 5.64 8.43
C PHE A 52 -44.25 4.31 7.93
N VAL A 53 -45.55 4.06 8.15
CA VAL A 53 -46.23 2.86 7.63
C VAL A 53 -46.25 2.83 6.09
N MET A 54 -46.32 4.00 5.44
CA MET A 54 -46.23 4.09 3.97
C MET A 54 -44.82 3.79 3.44
N GLY A 55 -43.77 3.94 4.25
CA GLY A 55 -42.40 3.57 3.90
C GLY A 55 -41.73 4.51 2.87
N HIS A 56 -40.72 4.02 2.15
CA HIS A 56 -39.87 4.85 1.29
C HIS A 56 -40.59 5.39 0.03
N THR A 57 -41.72 4.79 -0.36
CA THR A 57 -42.45 5.18 -1.58
C THR A 57 -42.98 6.62 -1.55
N VAL A 58 -43.09 7.23 -0.36
CA VAL A 58 -43.51 8.64 -0.20
C VAL A 58 -42.36 9.65 -0.21
N LEU A 59 -41.08 9.21 -0.19
CA LEU A 59 -39.92 10.10 -0.12
C LEU A 59 -39.90 11.22 -1.17
N PRO A 60 -40.21 10.98 -2.47
CA PRO A 60 -40.26 12.05 -3.46
C PRO A 60 -41.25 13.15 -3.09
N MET A 61 -42.43 12.77 -2.60
CA MET A 61 -43.48 13.71 -2.19
C MET A 61 -43.10 14.49 -0.94
N LEU A 62 -42.50 13.83 0.06
CA LEU A 62 -42.03 14.49 1.28
C LEU A 62 -40.93 15.52 0.95
N ARG A 63 -39.98 15.17 0.08
CA ARG A 63 -38.93 16.10 -0.40
C ARG A 63 -39.52 17.30 -1.14
N ASP A 64 -40.57 17.09 -1.93
CA ASP A 64 -41.31 18.17 -2.60
C ASP A 64 -42.03 19.08 -1.61
N CYS A 65 -42.71 18.51 -0.62
CA CYS A 65 -43.38 19.26 0.43
C CYS A 65 -42.39 20.06 1.27
N ARG A 66 -41.26 19.46 1.66
CA ARG A 66 -40.18 20.13 2.39
C ARG A 66 -39.67 21.36 1.65
N ARG A 67 -39.44 21.24 0.33
CA ARG A 67 -38.99 22.37 -0.52
C ARG A 67 -40.00 23.52 -0.62
N LYS A 68 -41.29 23.24 -0.47
CA LYS A 68 -42.39 24.20 -0.61
C LYS A 68 -42.85 24.80 0.72
N SER A 69 -42.55 24.13 1.84
CA SER A 69 -42.95 24.60 3.16
C SER A 69 -42.16 25.84 3.58
N SER A 70 -42.85 26.75 4.26
CA SER A 70 -42.26 27.90 4.94
C SER A 70 -42.32 27.79 6.47
N ASP A 71 -42.94 26.72 6.98
CA ASP A 71 -43.08 26.49 8.42
C ASP A 71 -41.87 25.73 8.97
N VAL A 72 -41.22 26.29 9.98
CA VAL A 72 -39.97 25.75 10.53
C VAL A 72 -40.19 24.42 11.24
N GLU A 73 -41.30 24.27 11.99
CA GLU A 73 -41.60 22.99 12.68
C GLU A 73 -41.90 21.89 11.66
N GLN A 74 -42.69 22.18 10.63
CA GLN A 74 -42.96 21.21 9.56
C GLN A 74 -41.68 20.83 8.81
N ILE A 75 -40.80 21.78 8.49
CA ILE A 75 -39.50 21.49 7.84
C ILE A 75 -38.66 20.55 8.69
N ASP A 76 -38.49 20.86 9.98
CA ASP A 76 -37.69 20.04 10.91
C ASP A 76 -38.24 18.61 11.04
N ARG A 77 -39.56 18.45 11.15
CA ARG A 77 -40.20 17.13 11.18
C ARG A 77 -40.05 16.38 9.87
N LEU A 78 -40.25 17.07 8.74
CA LEU A 78 -40.05 16.47 7.42
C LEU A 78 -38.60 16.02 7.24
N ASP A 79 -37.62 16.79 7.70
CA ASP A 79 -36.21 16.40 7.67
C ASP A 79 -35.96 15.09 8.43
N HIS A 80 -36.41 15.00 9.69
CA HIS A 80 -36.27 13.78 10.48
C HIS A 80 -36.97 12.57 9.84
N ILE A 81 -38.19 12.74 9.32
CA ILE A 81 -38.94 11.66 8.67
C ILE A 81 -38.26 11.22 7.36
N ILE A 82 -37.81 12.17 6.54
CA ILE A 82 -37.12 11.88 5.27
C ILE A 82 -35.82 11.13 5.54
N GLU A 83 -35.04 11.54 6.54
CA GLU A 83 -33.79 10.88 6.94
C GLU A 83 -34.06 9.44 7.39
N ALA A 84 -34.99 9.24 8.33
CA ALA A 84 -35.32 7.91 8.84
C ALA A 84 -35.90 6.96 7.77
N LEU A 85 -36.77 7.47 6.87
CA LEU A 85 -37.29 6.67 5.76
C LEU A 85 -36.22 6.34 4.71
N ALA A 86 -35.29 7.26 4.44
CA ALA A 86 -34.18 7.01 3.52
C ALA A 86 -33.21 5.97 4.08
N GLU A 87 -32.93 6.00 5.39
CA GLU A 87 -32.13 4.98 6.06
C GLU A 87 -32.80 3.60 6.00
N GLN A 88 -34.11 3.52 6.30
CA GLN A 88 -34.87 2.26 6.21
C GLN A 88 -34.91 1.68 4.79
N ASP A 89 -35.04 2.54 3.78
CA ASP A 89 -34.98 2.14 2.37
C ASP A 89 -33.61 1.55 2.01
N LEU A 90 -32.54 2.26 2.38
CA LEU A 90 -31.18 1.83 2.16
C LEU A 90 -30.89 0.47 2.84
N GLU A 91 -31.31 0.28 4.09
CA GLU A 91 -31.15 -1.00 4.80
C GLU A 91 -31.93 -2.14 4.15
N THR A 92 -33.12 -1.85 3.61
CA THR A 92 -33.91 -2.84 2.85
C THR A 92 -33.20 -3.24 1.56
N ARG A 93 -32.65 -2.27 0.82
CA ARG A 93 -31.83 -2.50 -0.38
C ARG A 93 -30.56 -3.29 -0.05
N ILE A 94 -29.84 -2.91 1.00
CA ILE A 94 -28.65 -3.63 1.49
C ILE A 94 -28.99 -5.08 1.82
N HIS A 95 -30.09 -5.33 2.54
CA HIS A 95 -30.51 -6.70 2.89
C HIS A 95 -30.84 -7.54 1.65
N ASN A 96 -31.54 -6.97 0.68
CA ASN A 96 -31.85 -7.63 -0.59
C ASN A 96 -30.58 -7.90 -1.40
N PHE A 97 -29.66 -6.93 -1.43
CA PHE A 97 -28.37 -7.04 -2.08
C PHE A 97 -27.51 -8.14 -1.44
N LEU A 98 -27.41 -8.22 -0.12
CA LEU A 98 -26.64 -9.27 0.57
C LEU A 98 -27.21 -10.68 0.33
N LYS A 99 -28.51 -10.80 0.02
CA LYS A 99 -29.17 -12.08 -0.31
C LYS A 99 -28.94 -12.55 -1.75
N GLY A 100 -28.19 -11.83 -2.56
CA GLY A 100 -28.03 -12.18 -3.97
C GLY A 100 -29.10 -11.59 -4.90
N GLY A 101 -29.96 -10.68 -4.40
CA GLY A 101 -30.92 -9.97 -5.24
C GLY A 101 -30.24 -9.07 -6.27
N ASP A 102 -31.04 -8.51 -7.19
CA ASP A 102 -30.55 -7.55 -8.19
C ASP A 102 -29.82 -6.39 -7.51
N ALA A 103 -28.70 -5.98 -8.13
CA ALA A 103 -27.78 -4.98 -7.61
C ALA A 103 -28.35 -3.57 -7.71
N ASP A 104 -29.31 -3.25 -6.83
CA ASP A 104 -29.91 -1.92 -6.77
C ASP A 104 -29.01 -0.90 -6.05
N LEU A 105 -27.83 -1.29 -5.53
CA LEU A 105 -26.91 -0.35 -4.92
C LEU A 105 -26.05 0.36 -5.96
N ASP A 106 -25.98 1.68 -5.83
CA ASP A 106 -25.30 2.56 -6.79
C ASP A 106 -23.82 2.21 -6.91
N ASN A 107 -23.33 2.15 -8.15
CA ASN A 107 -21.92 1.91 -8.51
C ASN A 107 -21.32 0.58 -8.01
N TRP A 108 -22.15 -0.38 -7.60
CA TRP A 108 -21.71 -1.77 -7.37
C TRP A 108 -20.93 -2.39 -8.55
N PRO A 109 -21.33 -2.20 -9.83
CA PRO A 109 -20.62 -2.79 -10.97
C PRO A 109 -19.12 -2.43 -11.04
N GLU A 110 -18.73 -1.27 -10.53
CA GLU A 110 -17.32 -0.85 -10.50
C GLU A 110 -16.49 -1.67 -9.52
N VAL A 111 -17.08 -2.09 -8.39
CA VAL A 111 -16.43 -2.98 -7.42
C VAL A 111 -16.49 -4.43 -7.89
N GLU A 112 -17.62 -4.85 -8.47
CA GLU A 112 -17.81 -6.18 -9.04
C GLU A 112 -16.78 -6.49 -10.14
N LYS A 113 -16.44 -5.52 -10.99
CA LYS A 113 -15.40 -5.63 -12.03
C LYS A 113 -14.06 -6.12 -11.50
N TRP A 114 -13.69 -5.73 -10.27
CA TRP A 114 -12.41 -6.09 -9.67
C TRP A 114 -12.47 -7.39 -8.88
N PHE A 115 -13.50 -7.53 -8.05
CA PHE A 115 -13.59 -8.59 -7.04
C PHE A 115 -14.53 -9.74 -7.42
N GLY A 116 -15.34 -9.56 -8.47
CA GLY A 116 -16.44 -10.45 -8.83
C GLY A 116 -17.61 -10.35 -7.87
N ASP A 117 -18.66 -11.13 -8.15
CA ASP A 117 -19.81 -11.25 -7.27
C ASP A 117 -19.66 -12.45 -6.32
N SER A 118 -19.57 -12.16 -5.03
CA SER A 118 -19.67 -13.17 -3.97
C SER A 118 -20.23 -12.55 -2.69
N PRO A 119 -20.86 -13.33 -1.79
CA PRO A 119 -21.42 -12.81 -0.55
C PRO A 119 -20.44 -11.95 0.27
N ARG A 120 -19.17 -12.38 0.38
CA ARG A 120 -18.12 -11.63 1.10
C ARG A 120 -17.75 -10.31 0.43
N VAL A 121 -17.78 -10.25 -0.90
CA VAL A 121 -17.50 -9.01 -1.65
C VAL A 121 -18.69 -8.06 -1.53
N ARG A 122 -19.92 -8.59 -1.55
CA ARG A 122 -21.14 -7.80 -1.30
C ARG A 122 -21.12 -7.19 0.11
N GLU A 123 -20.76 -7.97 1.14
CA GLU A 123 -20.55 -7.46 2.51
C GLU A 123 -19.52 -6.34 2.55
N LEU A 124 -18.35 -6.56 1.95
CA LEU A 124 -17.29 -5.56 1.87
C LEU A 124 -17.74 -4.27 1.16
N PHE A 125 -18.54 -4.38 0.11
CA PHE A 125 -19.08 -3.23 -0.58
C PHE A 125 -20.10 -2.47 0.26
N VAL A 126 -20.94 -3.17 1.03
CA VAL A 126 -21.85 -2.52 1.98
C VAL A 126 -21.06 -1.76 3.05
N ASP A 127 -19.97 -2.34 3.56
CA ASP A 127 -19.07 -1.63 4.50
C ASP A 127 -18.46 -0.39 3.83
N LEU A 128 -18.06 -0.48 2.55
CA LEU A 128 -17.52 0.65 1.80
C LEU A 128 -18.56 1.75 1.61
N TYR A 129 -19.79 1.35 1.30
CA TYR A 129 -20.92 2.23 1.09
C TYR A 129 -21.29 2.99 2.37
N ARG A 130 -21.27 2.32 3.53
CA ARG A 130 -21.57 2.94 4.83
C ARG A 130 -20.46 3.86 5.31
N GLU A 131 -19.20 3.44 5.20
CA GLU A 131 -18.06 4.19 5.73
C GLU A 131 -17.62 5.33 4.80
N HIS A 132 -17.71 5.12 3.48
CA HIS A 132 -17.22 6.06 2.46
C HIS A 132 -18.27 6.31 1.35
N PRO A 133 -19.51 6.74 1.68
CA PRO A 133 -20.60 6.88 0.70
C PRO A 133 -20.24 7.80 -0.47
N TYR A 134 -19.59 8.93 -0.19
CA TYR A 134 -19.18 9.88 -1.23
C TYR A 134 -18.16 9.34 -2.22
N LEU A 135 -17.34 8.38 -1.77
CA LEU A 135 -16.43 7.70 -2.68
C LEU A 135 -17.23 6.80 -3.60
N VAL A 136 -18.15 6.00 -3.06
CA VAL A 136 -18.97 5.08 -3.85
C VAL A 136 -19.76 5.84 -4.90
N GLU A 137 -20.39 6.97 -4.55
CA GLU A 137 -21.06 7.87 -5.50
C GLU A 137 -20.16 8.36 -6.65
N SER A 138 -18.85 8.47 -6.41
CA SER A 138 -17.88 8.96 -7.39
C SER A 138 -17.28 7.86 -8.27
N LEU A 139 -17.41 6.59 -7.89
CA LEU A 139 -16.91 5.45 -8.68
C LEU A 139 -17.64 5.39 -10.03
N GLY A 140 -16.90 5.11 -11.11
CA GLY A 140 -17.42 5.14 -12.48
C GLY A 140 -17.70 6.54 -13.03
N GLY A 141 -17.43 7.59 -12.24
CA GLY A 141 -17.58 8.98 -12.64
C GLY A 141 -16.36 9.55 -13.38
N THR A 142 -16.34 10.88 -13.49
CA THR A 142 -15.19 11.62 -14.05
C THR A 142 -14.01 11.65 -13.06
N PRO A 143 -12.76 11.84 -13.53
CA PRO A 143 -11.59 12.02 -12.65
C PRO A 143 -11.78 13.14 -11.61
N GLN A 144 -12.53 14.19 -11.94
CA GLN A 144 -12.84 15.28 -11.02
C GLN A 144 -13.77 14.80 -9.87
N GLN A 145 -14.79 13.99 -10.18
CA GLN A 145 -15.68 13.42 -9.17
C GLN A 145 -14.91 12.46 -8.25
N LEU A 146 -14.08 11.59 -8.81
CA LEU A 146 -13.19 10.70 -8.05
C LEU A 146 -12.26 11.49 -7.13
N SER A 147 -11.67 12.58 -7.62
CA SER A 147 -10.80 13.45 -6.82
C SER A 147 -11.55 14.08 -5.63
N ILE A 148 -12.81 14.48 -5.83
CA ILE A 148 -13.67 15.01 -4.76
C ILE A 148 -13.99 13.92 -3.74
N GLY A 149 -14.41 12.74 -4.19
CA GLY A 149 -14.69 11.59 -3.33
C GLY A 149 -13.48 11.20 -2.50
N LEU A 150 -12.33 11.08 -3.14
CA LEU A 150 -11.06 10.71 -2.51
C LEU A 150 -10.54 11.76 -1.52
N SER A 151 -10.72 13.04 -1.84
CA SER A 151 -10.39 14.14 -0.92
C SER A 151 -11.22 14.08 0.36
N ARG A 152 -12.48 13.62 0.29
CA ARG A 152 -13.32 13.40 1.47
C ARG A 152 -12.83 12.22 2.29
N VAL A 153 -12.53 11.07 1.65
CA VAL A 153 -11.94 9.90 2.32
C VAL A 153 -10.67 10.33 3.09
N ARG A 154 -9.74 11.02 2.41
CA ARG A 154 -8.51 11.52 3.05
C ARG A 154 -8.81 12.41 4.25
N ARG A 155 -9.74 13.35 4.13
CA ARG A 155 -10.12 14.24 5.25
C ARG A 155 -10.66 13.44 6.42
N THR A 156 -11.56 12.48 6.19
CA THR A 156 -12.12 11.60 7.23
C THR A 156 -11.02 10.83 7.96
N LEU A 157 -10.05 10.27 7.22
CA LEU A 157 -8.92 9.54 7.82
C LEU A 157 -8.05 10.45 8.70
N ILE A 158 -7.80 11.69 8.26
CA ILE A 158 -7.03 12.69 9.04
C ILE A 158 -7.80 13.10 10.30
N GLU A 159 -9.11 13.35 10.20
CA GLU A 159 -9.97 13.76 11.32
C GLU A 159 -10.06 12.66 12.39
N ARG A 160 -10.17 11.40 11.97
CA ARG A 160 -10.07 10.22 12.85
C ARG A 160 -8.66 10.03 13.44
N GLY A 161 -7.64 10.62 12.83
CA GLY A 161 -6.25 10.42 13.22
C GLY A 161 -5.74 9.02 12.88
N VAL A 162 -6.21 8.44 11.77
CA VAL A 162 -5.75 7.13 11.30
C VAL A 162 -4.23 7.15 11.08
N GLY A 163 -3.56 6.13 11.62
CA GLY A 163 -2.10 6.01 11.66
C GLY A 163 -1.44 6.58 12.94
N ALA A 164 -2.01 7.64 13.53
CA ALA A 164 -1.47 8.27 14.74
C ALA A 164 -2.22 7.87 16.02
N ARG A 165 -3.54 7.71 15.93
CA ARG A 165 -4.46 7.45 17.05
C ARG A 165 -5.30 6.20 16.82
N GLU A 166 -5.71 6.01 15.58
CA GLU A 166 -6.55 4.88 15.17
C GLU A 166 -5.82 4.02 14.16
N MET A 167 -6.04 2.70 14.20
CA MET A 167 -5.53 1.80 13.16
C MET A 167 -6.39 1.92 11.90
N PRO A 168 -5.79 1.95 10.70
CA PRO A 168 -6.58 1.92 9.47
C PRO A 168 -7.41 0.64 9.42
N GLN A 169 -8.64 0.75 8.93
CA GLN A 169 -9.49 -0.39 8.66
C GLN A 169 -9.21 -0.91 7.24
N ARG A 170 -9.60 -2.16 7.00
CA ARG A 170 -9.52 -2.78 5.67
C ARG A 170 -10.26 -1.96 4.61
N ILE A 171 -11.39 -1.36 5.00
CA ILE A 171 -12.22 -0.56 4.11
C ILE A 171 -11.57 0.76 3.72
N ASP A 172 -10.80 1.37 4.61
CA ASP A 172 -10.05 2.59 4.33
C ASP A 172 -9.00 2.34 3.25
N LEU A 173 -8.30 1.20 3.32
CA LEU A 173 -7.32 0.82 2.30
C LEU A 173 -7.98 0.62 0.93
N LEU A 174 -9.15 -0.01 0.87
CA LEU A 174 -9.87 -0.20 -0.38
C LEU A 174 -10.44 1.11 -0.93
N ALA A 175 -10.98 1.96 -0.06
CA ALA A 175 -11.43 3.29 -0.41
C ALA A 175 -10.30 4.11 -1.05
N LEU A 176 -9.06 3.87 -0.62
CA LEU A 176 -7.89 4.50 -1.21
C LEU A 176 -7.46 3.83 -2.54
N LEU A 177 -7.46 2.51 -2.64
CA LEU A 177 -6.93 1.85 -3.83
C LEU A 177 -7.91 1.80 -5.01
N LEU A 178 -9.22 1.78 -4.76
CA LEU A 178 -10.25 1.68 -5.81
C LEU A 178 -10.16 2.80 -6.87
N PRO A 179 -10.08 4.10 -6.49
CA PRO A 179 -9.96 5.17 -7.48
C PRO A 179 -8.70 5.09 -8.34
N MET A 180 -7.59 4.58 -7.80
CA MET A 180 -6.31 4.43 -8.52
C MET A 180 -6.37 3.35 -9.60
N SER A 181 -7.44 2.56 -9.61
CA SER A 181 -7.67 1.55 -10.64
C SER A 181 -8.37 2.12 -11.89
N GLU A 182 -8.81 3.38 -11.83
CA GLU A 182 -9.47 4.07 -12.94
C GLU A 182 -8.45 4.68 -13.92
N PRO A 183 -8.63 4.46 -15.25
CA PRO A 183 -7.72 5.01 -16.24
C PRO A 183 -7.65 6.54 -16.20
N ASN A 184 -6.43 7.09 -16.27
CA ASN A 184 -6.15 8.53 -16.28
C ASN A 184 -6.52 9.27 -14.98
N PHE A 185 -6.65 8.55 -13.86
CA PHE A 185 -6.80 9.18 -12.55
C PHE A 185 -5.44 9.30 -11.86
N ASP A 186 -5.05 10.53 -11.50
CA ASP A 186 -3.86 10.83 -10.71
C ASP A 186 -4.28 11.53 -9.42
N ALA A 187 -4.00 10.90 -8.28
CA ALA A 187 -4.30 11.43 -6.96
C ALA A 187 -3.20 12.35 -6.39
N GLY A 188 -2.03 12.39 -7.03
CA GLY A 188 -0.88 13.20 -6.69
C GLY A 188 0.00 12.65 -5.56
N PRO A 189 1.20 13.23 -5.33
CA PRO A 189 2.24 12.61 -4.50
C PRO A 189 1.90 12.49 -3.01
N GLN A 190 1.12 13.43 -2.48
CA GLN A 190 0.69 13.40 -1.07
C GLN A 190 -0.20 12.19 -0.78
N TYR A 191 -0.93 11.75 -1.80
CA TYR A 191 -1.82 10.63 -1.70
C TYR A 191 -1.06 9.31 -1.62
N ASP A 192 -0.09 9.13 -2.51
CA ASP A 192 0.75 7.94 -2.54
C ASP A 192 1.48 7.71 -1.21
N ALA A 193 1.91 8.79 -0.54
CA ALA A 193 2.54 8.69 0.78
C ALA A 193 1.60 8.11 1.85
N ILE A 194 0.29 8.44 1.79
CA ILE A 194 -0.73 7.89 2.68
C ILE A 194 -0.94 6.41 2.38
N VAL A 195 -1.07 6.07 1.09
CA VAL A 195 -1.25 4.68 0.63
C VAL A 195 -0.08 3.80 1.10
N VAL A 196 1.17 4.22 0.87
CA VAL A 196 2.37 3.51 1.35
C VAL A 196 2.32 3.27 2.86
N THR A 197 1.93 4.29 3.63
CA THR A 197 1.87 4.19 5.10
C THR A 197 0.84 3.14 5.53
N ILE A 198 -0.34 3.13 4.90
CA ILE A 198 -1.40 2.18 5.23
C ILE A 198 -1.06 0.76 4.76
N LEU A 199 -0.33 0.62 3.65
CA LEU A 199 0.12 -0.69 3.15
C LEU A 199 1.11 -1.40 4.08
N GLN A 200 1.75 -0.67 4.99
CA GLN A 200 2.59 -1.25 6.04
C GLN A 200 1.79 -1.79 7.23
N SER A 201 0.47 -1.58 7.25
CA SER A 201 -0.41 -2.04 8.34
C SER A 201 -0.77 -3.53 8.22
N TYR A 202 -1.28 -4.09 9.32
CA TYR A 202 -1.80 -5.46 9.35
C TYR A 202 -2.93 -5.69 8.33
N GLN A 203 -3.79 -4.69 8.07
CA GLN A 203 -4.95 -4.88 7.19
C GLN A 203 -4.57 -5.10 5.73
N ALA A 204 -3.45 -4.52 5.30
CA ALA A 204 -2.90 -4.78 3.98
C ALA A 204 -2.44 -6.25 3.84
N ASN A 205 -1.82 -6.80 4.91
CA ASN A 205 -1.43 -8.21 4.95
C ASN A 205 -2.65 -9.15 5.03
N ASP A 206 -3.72 -8.76 5.73
CA ASP A 206 -4.98 -9.52 5.76
C ASP A 206 -5.60 -9.64 4.37
N LEU A 207 -5.78 -8.52 3.66
CA LEU A 207 -6.27 -8.51 2.27
C LEU A 207 -5.40 -9.33 1.33
N ARG A 208 -4.07 -9.22 1.48
CA ARG A 208 -3.12 -9.98 0.67
C ARG A 208 -3.22 -11.49 0.89
N ASN A 209 -3.52 -11.94 2.10
CA ASN A 209 -3.58 -13.36 2.43
C ASN A 209 -5.00 -13.94 2.29
N ASP A 210 -6.03 -13.10 2.11
CA ASP A 210 -7.41 -13.53 1.98
C ASP A 210 -7.67 -14.20 0.61
N VAL A 211 -8.19 -15.43 0.64
CA VAL A 211 -8.47 -16.24 -0.54
C VAL A 211 -9.38 -15.53 -1.56
N ALA A 212 -10.36 -14.75 -1.10
CA ALA A 212 -11.31 -14.09 -1.98
C ALA A 212 -10.76 -12.78 -2.58
N PHE A 213 -9.88 -12.09 -1.86
CA PHE A 213 -9.49 -10.72 -2.21
C PHE A 213 -8.04 -10.59 -2.66
N SER A 214 -7.17 -11.54 -2.34
CA SER A 214 -5.73 -11.49 -2.61
C SER A 214 -5.43 -11.18 -4.08
N LYS A 215 -5.98 -11.96 -5.03
CA LYS A 215 -5.67 -11.79 -6.45
C LYS A 215 -6.16 -10.45 -7.03
N PRO A 216 -7.41 -10.01 -6.80
CA PRO A 216 -7.85 -8.67 -7.16
C PRO A 216 -7.02 -7.56 -6.50
N PHE A 217 -6.78 -7.66 -5.19
CA PHE A 217 -6.02 -6.68 -4.41
C PHE A 217 -4.61 -6.51 -4.95
N MET A 218 -3.87 -7.61 -5.16
CA MET A 218 -2.52 -7.57 -5.72
C MET A 218 -2.47 -7.00 -7.14
N ARG A 219 -3.56 -7.15 -7.92
CA ARG A 219 -3.66 -6.54 -9.26
C ARG A 219 -3.84 -5.03 -9.19
N MET A 220 -4.73 -4.55 -8.32
CA MET A 220 -4.91 -3.11 -8.07
C MET A 220 -3.62 -2.48 -7.56
N MET A 221 -2.96 -3.17 -6.63
CA MET A 221 -1.65 -2.79 -6.09
C MET A 221 -0.60 -2.64 -7.19
N ALA A 222 -0.51 -3.59 -8.12
CA ALA A 222 0.41 -3.49 -9.25
C ALA A 222 0.07 -2.29 -10.16
N GLY A 223 -1.21 -2.02 -10.41
CA GLY A 223 -1.65 -0.82 -11.14
C GLY A 223 -1.17 0.45 -10.47
N TRP A 224 -1.52 0.64 -9.19
CA TRP A 224 -1.09 1.79 -8.41
C TRP A 224 0.43 1.94 -8.34
N MET A 225 1.18 0.85 -8.13
CA MET A 225 2.65 0.91 -8.09
C MET A 225 3.25 1.38 -9.43
N THR A 226 2.61 1.02 -10.56
CA THR A 226 3.03 1.46 -11.90
C THR A 226 2.98 2.98 -12.01
N ASP A 227 1.87 3.56 -11.56
CA ASP A 227 1.57 4.97 -11.74
C ASP A 227 2.04 5.85 -10.55
N SER A 228 2.60 5.23 -9.51
CA SER A 228 3.05 5.93 -8.29
C SER A 228 4.16 6.95 -8.52
N ASP A 229 4.07 8.06 -7.79
CA ASP A 229 5.02 9.16 -7.86
C ASP A 229 6.45 8.75 -7.44
N ILE A 230 7.44 9.41 -8.04
CA ILE A 230 8.86 9.13 -7.80
C ILE A 230 9.26 9.32 -6.33
N ASN A 231 8.61 10.23 -5.59
CA ASN A 231 8.95 10.54 -4.21
C ASN A 231 8.65 9.40 -3.23
N VAL A 232 7.77 8.45 -3.61
CA VAL A 232 7.46 7.26 -2.80
C VAL A 232 8.08 5.98 -3.37
N ARG A 233 8.85 6.11 -4.47
CA ARG A 233 9.33 4.96 -5.24
C ARG A 233 10.22 4.03 -4.43
N GLU A 234 11.00 4.56 -3.50
CA GLU A 234 11.85 3.74 -2.63
C GLU A 234 11.01 2.76 -1.78
N GLN A 235 9.93 3.26 -1.18
CA GLN A 235 9.02 2.47 -0.36
C GLN A 235 8.19 1.51 -1.22
N VAL A 236 7.77 1.94 -2.42
CA VAL A 236 7.06 1.11 -3.39
C VAL A 236 7.92 -0.09 -3.81
N LEU A 237 9.18 0.13 -4.19
CA LEU A 237 10.10 -0.96 -4.54
C LEU A 237 10.33 -1.92 -3.36
N ARG A 238 10.47 -1.37 -2.14
CA ARG A 238 10.58 -2.19 -0.94
C ARG A 238 9.34 -3.07 -0.71
N LEU A 239 8.14 -2.50 -0.88
CA LEU A 239 6.88 -3.25 -0.79
C LEU A 239 6.80 -4.33 -1.86
N ALA A 240 7.15 -4.02 -3.11
CA ALA A 240 7.15 -4.98 -4.21
C ALA A 240 8.07 -6.18 -3.90
N LEU A 241 9.27 -5.95 -3.34
CA LEU A 241 10.17 -7.01 -2.91
C LEU A 241 9.60 -7.83 -1.74
N GLN A 242 9.14 -7.17 -0.68
CA GLN A 242 8.53 -7.83 0.48
C GLN A 242 7.33 -8.70 0.09
N TRP A 243 6.56 -8.23 -0.89
CA TRP A 243 5.36 -8.91 -1.34
C TRP A 243 5.61 -9.88 -2.51
N LYS A 244 6.86 -10.00 -2.95
CA LYS A 244 7.29 -10.85 -4.07
C LYS A 244 6.50 -10.55 -5.35
N MET A 245 6.31 -9.26 -5.65
CA MET A 245 5.59 -8.77 -6.84
C MET A 245 6.55 -8.59 -8.01
N ASP A 246 6.21 -9.16 -9.17
CA ASP A 246 7.05 -9.14 -10.38
C ASP A 246 7.22 -7.74 -11.00
N ILE A 247 6.36 -6.80 -10.61
CA ILE A 247 6.43 -5.41 -11.08
C ILE A 247 7.70 -4.66 -10.63
N GLY A 248 8.33 -5.12 -9.54
CA GLY A 248 9.50 -4.44 -8.96
C GLY A 248 10.62 -4.22 -9.96
N LEU A 249 10.95 -5.23 -10.79
CA LEU A 249 12.02 -5.15 -11.78
C LEU A 249 11.74 -4.06 -12.82
N ASN A 250 10.55 -4.07 -13.42
CA ASN A 250 10.18 -3.07 -14.43
C ASN A 250 10.23 -1.65 -13.85
N LEU A 251 9.70 -1.47 -12.63
CA LEU A 251 9.74 -0.17 -11.96
C LEU A 251 11.15 0.29 -11.67
N ALA A 252 12.02 -0.60 -11.19
CA ALA A 252 13.41 -0.26 -10.94
C ALA A 252 14.12 0.18 -12.24
N LEU A 253 13.92 -0.54 -13.34
CA LEU A 253 14.52 -0.21 -14.64
C LEU A 253 14.02 1.12 -15.21
N GLU A 254 12.74 1.44 -15.03
CA GLU A 254 12.19 2.74 -15.43
C GLU A 254 12.71 3.86 -14.55
N THR A 255 12.78 3.65 -13.24
CA THR A 255 13.31 4.63 -12.29
C THR A 255 14.79 4.94 -12.55
N LEU A 256 15.60 3.96 -12.95
CA LEU A 256 17.01 4.22 -13.31
C LEU A 256 17.16 5.22 -14.47
N LYS A 257 16.19 5.29 -15.38
CA LYS A 257 16.22 6.22 -16.54
C LYS A 257 16.01 7.67 -16.12
N THR A 258 15.45 7.93 -14.93
CA THR A 258 15.14 9.28 -14.46
C THR A 258 16.27 9.91 -13.63
N ASN A 259 17.45 9.28 -13.56
CA ASN A 259 18.58 9.70 -12.72
C ASN A 259 18.17 9.95 -11.25
N PRO A 260 17.75 8.89 -10.54
CA PRO A 260 17.23 9.00 -9.18
C PRO A 260 18.32 9.45 -8.19
N ASP A 261 17.92 9.90 -7.01
CA ASP A 261 18.87 10.18 -5.94
C ASP A 261 19.62 8.90 -5.51
N PRO A 262 20.80 9.02 -4.87
CA PRO A 262 21.65 7.87 -4.57
C PRO A 262 20.99 6.77 -3.72
N ILE A 263 20.05 7.12 -2.83
CA ILE A 263 19.37 6.12 -1.98
C ILE A 263 18.38 5.33 -2.84
N LEU A 264 17.56 6.02 -3.63
CA LEU A 264 16.63 5.39 -4.56
C LEU A 264 17.37 4.57 -5.64
N LEU A 265 18.52 5.05 -6.13
CA LEU A 265 19.41 4.30 -7.02
C LEU A 265 19.83 2.96 -6.42
N CYS A 266 20.33 2.95 -5.18
CA CYS A 266 20.68 1.72 -4.48
C CYS A 266 19.49 0.78 -4.28
N ARG A 267 18.28 1.32 -4.03
CA ARG A 267 17.05 0.52 -3.96
C ARG A 267 16.68 -0.10 -5.31
N CYS A 268 16.89 0.60 -6.42
CA CYS A 268 16.70 0.05 -7.76
C CYS A 268 17.70 -1.09 -8.04
N ILE A 269 18.99 -0.88 -7.72
CA ILE A 269 20.03 -1.91 -7.87
C ILE A 269 19.71 -3.15 -7.02
N GLN A 270 19.26 -2.96 -5.78
CA GLN A 270 18.81 -4.04 -4.90
C GLN A 270 17.61 -4.79 -5.48
N THR A 271 16.65 -4.07 -6.08
CA THR A 271 15.49 -4.71 -6.72
C THR A 271 15.92 -5.56 -7.93
N ILE A 272 16.84 -5.04 -8.75
CA ILE A 272 17.41 -5.76 -9.90
C ILE A 272 18.22 -6.97 -9.43
N SER A 273 18.99 -6.88 -8.34
CA SER A 273 19.74 -8.05 -7.84
C SER A 273 18.82 -9.19 -7.41
N ARG A 274 17.61 -8.87 -6.93
CA ARG A 274 16.63 -9.86 -6.49
C ARG A 274 15.80 -10.48 -7.61
N GLN A 275 15.35 -9.65 -8.55
CA GLN A 275 14.36 -10.03 -9.56
C GLN A 275 14.91 -10.09 -10.99
N GLY A 276 16.09 -9.51 -11.21
CA GLY A 276 16.78 -9.50 -12.49
C GLY A 276 17.46 -10.83 -12.83
N ASN A 277 18.19 -10.79 -13.93
CA ASN A 277 18.94 -11.91 -14.49
C ASN A 277 20.34 -11.44 -14.94
N ARG A 278 21.13 -12.32 -15.55
CA ARG A 278 22.49 -12.01 -16.01
C ARG A 278 22.56 -10.92 -17.11
N ASP A 279 21.48 -10.67 -17.84
CA ASP A 279 21.45 -9.63 -18.88
C ASP A 279 21.54 -8.22 -18.27
N HIS A 280 21.21 -8.09 -16.98
CA HIS A 280 21.30 -6.82 -16.26
C HIS A 280 22.72 -6.50 -15.74
N LEU A 281 23.68 -7.41 -15.87
CA LEU A 281 25.06 -7.20 -15.38
C LEU A 281 25.72 -6.00 -16.06
N VAL A 282 25.50 -5.82 -17.36
CA VAL A 282 26.06 -4.70 -18.14
C VAL A 282 25.50 -3.38 -17.64
N LEU A 283 24.19 -3.32 -17.38
CA LEU A 283 23.54 -2.14 -16.82
C LEU A 283 24.15 -1.76 -15.45
N LEU A 284 24.34 -2.74 -14.56
CA LEU A 284 24.89 -2.51 -13.22
C LEU A 284 26.36 -2.12 -13.24
N SER A 285 27.13 -2.57 -14.24
CA SER A 285 28.56 -2.26 -14.38
C SER A 285 28.85 -0.76 -14.45
N HIS A 286 27.90 0.04 -14.96
CA HIS A 286 28.01 1.49 -15.06
C HIS A 286 28.09 2.19 -13.68
N TYR A 287 27.58 1.55 -12.63
CA TYR A 287 27.51 2.13 -11.29
C TYR A 287 28.64 1.65 -10.36
N VAL A 288 29.43 0.65 -10.76
CA VAL A 288 30.46 0.03 -9.90
C VAL A 288 31.50 1.04 -9.40
N ASN A 289 31.82 2.07 -10.20
CA ASN A 289 32.80 3.08 -9.82
C ASN A 289 32.19 4.34 -9.18
N ASP A 290 30.89 4.35 -8.84
CA ASP A 290 30.24 5.50 -8.23
C ASP A 290 30.63 5.64 -6.74
N PRO A 291 31.37 6.69 -6.36
CA PRO A 291 31.89 6.86 -5.00
C PRO A 291 30.87 7.45 -4.02
N THR A 292 29.64 7.72 -4.47
CA THR A 292 28.61 8.41 -3.67
C THR A 292 28.22 7.57 -2.46
N VAL A 293 28.41 8.14 -1.26
CA VAL A 293 28.11 7.45 0.00
C VAL A 293 26.61 7.50 0.26
N VAL A 294 25.99 6.33 0.41
CA VAL A 294 24.54 6.18 0.65
C VAL A 294 24.21 5.80 2.09
N PHE A 295 25.13 5.13 2.78
CA PHE A 295 24.93 4.72 4.15
C PHE A 295 26.21 4.93 4.96
N ARG A 296 26.06 5.50 6.16
CA ARG A 296 27.12 5.64 7.15
C ARG A 296 26.66 4.98 8.43
N GLY A 297 27.10 3.75 8.66
CA GLY A 297 26.75 3.06 9.88
C GLY A 297 27.26 3.83 11.11
N ARG A 298 26.37 4.06 12.09
CA ARG A 298 26.74 4.60 13.40
C ARG A 298 26.42 3.55 14.46
N TYR A 299 27.38 2.69 14.79
CA TYR A 299 27.18 1.72 15.87
C TYR A 299 27.95 2.16 17.13
N ARG A 300 27.23 2.61 18.16
CA ARG A 300 27.76 2.85 19.53
C ARG A 300 29.17 3.46 19.60
N GLY A 301 29.40 4.58 18.90
CA GLY A 301 30.67 5.32 18.94
C GLY A 301 31.79 4.75 18.05
N ILE A 302 31.62 3.58 17.44
CA ILE A 302 32.51 3.04 16.41
C ILE A 302 31.84 3.34 15.06
N SER A 303 32.53 4.08 14.20
CA SER A 303 32.04 4.35 12.85
C SER A 303 32.05 3.03 12.07
N SER A 304 30.88 2.39 11.93
CA SER A 304 30.71 1.30 10.97
C SER A 304 30.95 1.85 9.56
N GLY A 305 31.32 0.96 8.63
CA GLY A 305 31.78 1.35 7.29
C GLY A 305 30.85 2.33 6.58
N GLU A 306 31.43 3.09 5.65
CA GLU A 306 30.65 3.83 4.67
C GLU A 306 30.34 2.90 3.49
N VAL A 307 29.10 2.87 3.04
CA VAL A 307 28.67 2.13 1.85
C VAL A 307 28.49 3.11 0.70
N GLN A 308 29.10 2.80 -0.43
CA GLN A 308 28.99 3.59 -1.66
C GLN A 308 28.02 2.93 -2.66
N VAL A 309 27.47 3.71 -3.59
CA VAL A 309 26.67 3.17 -4.71
C VAL A 309 27.44 2.06 -5.44
N GLY A 310 28.73 2.26 -5.69
CA GLY A 310 29.61 1.26 -6.30
C GLY A 310 29.69 -0.05 -5.54
N ASP A 311 29.67 0.00 -4.20
CA ASP A 311 29.68 -1.19 -3.35
C ASP A 311 28.37 -2.00 -3.53
N VAL A 312 27.23 -1.30 -3.63
CA VAL A 312 25.92 -1.93 -3.87
C VAL A 312 25.85 -2.55 -5.26
N ALA A 313 26.36 -1.86 -6.28
CA ALA A 313 26.43 -2.38 -7.65
C ALA A 313 27.31 -3.63 -7.75
N ALA A 314 28.49 -3.62 -7.12
CA ALA A 314 29.40 -4.77 -7.08
C ALA A 314 28.76 -5.99 -6.39
N ALA A 315 28.08 -5.78 -5.25
CA ALA A 315 27.36 -6.84 -4.55
C ALA A 315 26.20 -7.42 -5.41
N ALA A 316 25.44 -6.55 -6.09
CA ALA A 316 24.36 -6.98 -6.97
C ALA A 316 24.85 -7.82 -8.16
N ILE A 317 25.99 -7.45 -8.76
CA ILE A 317 26.64 -8.22 -9.84
C ILE A 317 27.04 -9.62 -9.36
N ALA A 318 27.59 -9.73 -8.14
CA ALA A 318 27.95 -11.01 -7.56
C ALA A 318 26.71 -11.91 -7.36
N VAL A 319 25.63 -11.35 -6.79
CA VAL A 319 24.36 -12.08 -6.58
C VAL A 319 23.76 -12.57 -7.90
N LEU A 320 23.67 -11.73 -8.92
CA LEU A 320 23.16 -12.13 -10.24
C LEU A 320 24.05 -13.18 -10.93
N SER A 321 25.33 -13.22 -10.57
CA SER A 321 26.30 -14.21 -11.04
C SER A 321 26.34 -15.48 -10.17
N SER A 322 25.50 -15.56 -9.13
CA SER A 322 25.51 -16.66 -8.14
C SER A 322 26.85 -16.82 -7.40
N VAL A 323 27.57 -15.71 -7.19
CA VAL A 323 28.81 -15.64 -6.44
C VAL A 323 28.54 -14.96 -5.10
N PRO A 324 28.88 -15.57 -3.95
CA PRO A 324 28.74 -14.91 -2.65
C PRO A 324 29.51 -13.59 -2.58
N VAL A 325 28.95 -12.57 -1.92
CA VAL A 325 29.57 -11.24 -1.79
C VAL A 325 30.92 -11.31 -1.06
N THR A 326 31.09 -12.29 -0.18
CA THR A 326 32.36 -12.54 0.53
C THR A 326 33.47 -13.02 -0.41
N GLN A 327 33.15 -13.72 -1.50
CA GLN A 327 34.15 -14.18 -2.48
C GLN A 327 34.70 -13.02 -3.33
N ILE A 328 33.92 -11.96 -3.53
CA ILE A 328 34.40 -10.74 -4.18
C ILE A 328 35.11 -9.80 -3.20
N GLY A 329 35.13 -10.09 -1.89
CA GLY A 329 35.95 -9.39 -0.91
C GLY A 329 35.20 -8.57 0.15
N PHE A 330 33.86 -8.64 0.21
CA PHE A 330 33.13 -8.10 1.36
C PHE A 330 33.43 -8.93 2.63
N ALA A 331 33.42 -8.27 3.79
CA ALA A 331 33.83 -8.91 5.05
C ALA A 331 32.77 -9.88 5.60
N GLU A 332 31.50 -9.60 5.34
CA GLU A 332 30.34 -10.32 5.88
C GLU A 332 29.37 -10.66 4.74
N PRO A 333 28.60 -11.77 4.85
CA PRO A 333 27.52 -12.05 3.93
C PRO A 333 26.45 -10.95 4.04
N ALA A 334 25.87 -10.57 2.91
CA ALA A 334 24.83 -9.54 2.84
C ALA A 334 23.65 -9.98 1.97
N GLU A 335 23.63 -11.22 1.51
CA GLU A 335 22.58 -11.81 0.69
C GLU A 335 21.30 -12.02 1.51
N HIS A 336 20.14 -11.71 0.92
CA HIS A 336 18.85 -11.82 1.60
C HIS A 336 17.75 -12.38 0.68
N GLU A 337 16.96 -13.34 1.16
CA GLU A 337 15.95 -14.05 0.35
C GLU A 337 14.88 -13.12 -0.26
N VAL A 338 14.55 -12.03 0.45
CA VAL A 338 13.51 -11.09 0.03
C VAL A 338 14.08 -9.92 -0.77
N PHE A 339 15.26 -9.44 -0.39
CA PHE A 339 15.81 -8.17 -0.91
C PHE A 339 16.96 -8.38 -1.88
N GLY A 340 17.43 -9.61 -2.10
CA GLY A 340 18.63 -9.91 -2.86
C GLY A 340 19.88 -9.61 -2.03
N ILE A 341 20.07 -8.34 -1.67
CA ILE A 341 21.14 -7.85 -0.79
C ILE A 341 20.57 -6.92 0.28
N ILE A 342 21.16 -6.83 1.46
CA ILE A 342 20.91 -5.74 2.43
C ILE A 342 22.12 -4.81 2.36
N PHE A 343 21.99 -3.69 1.64
CA PHE A 343 23.16 -2.84 1.38
C PHE A 343 23.67 -2.14 2.65
N GLU A 344 22.82 -1.97 3.66
CA GLU A 344 23.19 -1.43 4.97
C GLU A 344 24.12 -2.37 5.77
N GLU A 345 24.14 -3.66 5.40
CA GLU A 345 25.00 -4.70 5.99
C GLU A 345 26.30 -4.91 5.20
N LEU A 346 26.51 -4.19 4.09
CA LEU A 346 27.76 -4.30 3.32
C LEU A 346 28.93 -3.71 4.11
N VAL A 347 29.86 -4.59 4.50
CA VAL A 347 31.07 -4.21 5.22
C VAL A 347 32.29 -4.37 4.30
N VAL A 348 32.91 -3.25 3.94
CA VAL A 348 34.23 -3.26 3.30
C VAL A 348 35.30 -3.54 4.37
N PRO A 349 36.13 -4.59 4.21
CA PRO A 349 37.10 -4.97 5.22
C PRO A 349 38.13 -3.87 5.48
N GLN A 350 38.50 -3.70 6.76
CA GLN A 350 39.53 -2.75 7.19
C GLN A 350 40.90 -3.41 7.41
N LYS A 351 40.90 -4.72 7.66
CA LYS A 351 42.11 -5.53 7.74
C LYS A 351 42.33 -6.15 6.36
N ALA A 352 43.59 -6.20 5.91
CA ALA A 352 43.96 -7.10 4.84
C ALA A 352 43.47 -8.49 5.23
N ILE A 353 42.70 -9.14 4.35
CA ILE A 353 42.29 -10.53 4.54
C ILE A 353 43.60 -11.29 4.76
N PRO A 354 43.84 -11.89 5.95
CA PRO A 354 45.02 -12.73 6.11
C PRO A 354 44.92 -13.82 5.05
N GLU A 355 45.97 -13.98 4.23
CA GLU A 355 46.05 -15.10 3.29
C GLU A 355 45.66 -16.39 4.02
N PRO A 356 44.90 -17.31 3.39
CA PRO A 356 44.44 -18.52 4.05
C PRO A 356 45.66 -19.22 4.66
N ASP A 357 45.65 -19.25 5.99
CA ASP A 357 46.73 -19.77 6.81
C ASP A 357 46.93 -21.24 6.45
N ASN A 358 47.97 -21.50 5.66
CA ASN A 358 48.40 -22.86 5.32
C ASN A 358 48.95 -23.50 6.59
N GLY A 359 48.04 -24.07 7.37
CA GLY A 359 48.27 -25.12 8.33
C GLY A 359 49.43 -24.89 9.30
N THR A 360 49.14 -24.24 10.42
CA THR A 360 49.77 -24.70 11.67
C THR A 360 48.74 -24.75 12.78
N GLU A 361 48.12 -25.92 12.94
CA GLU A 361 47.45 -26.32 14.18
C GLU A 361 48.44 -26.13 15.34
N LYS A 362 48.16 -25.15 16.20
CA LYS A 362 48.64 -25.16 17.57
C LYS A 362 47.44 -25.27 18.49
N GLU A 363 47.21 -26.50 18.91
CA GLU A 363 46.57 -26.81 20.17
C GLU A 363 47.30 -26.04 21.27
N ASP A 364 46.60 -25.17 21.99
CA ASP A 364 47.00 -24.80 23.34
C ASP A 364 45.75 -24.78 24.22
N ALA A 365 45.74 -25.75 25.11
CA ALA A 365 44.83 -25.86 26.24
C ALA A 365 45.08 -24.70 27.21
N SER A 366 44.02 -24.03 27.65
CA SER A 366 44.08 -23.14 28.81
C SER A 366 42.78 -23.16 29.59
N ASP A 367 42.94 -23.75 30.76
CA ASP A 367 42.02 -23.95 31.87
C ASP A 367 41.58 -22.64 32.56
N GLY A 368 40.36 -22.68 33.11
CA GLY A 368 39.87 -22.00 34.31
C GLY A 368 40.19 -20.52 34.61
N LYS A 369 39.15 -19.66 34.55
CA LYS A 369 38.68 -18.84 35.71
C LYS A 369 37.42 -18.03 35.38
N LYS A 370 36.32 -18.36 36.06
CA LYS A 370 35.17 -17.46 36.24
C LYS A 370 35.57 -16.37 37.24
N ALA A 371 35.48 -15.11 36.84
CA ALA A 371 35.59 -13.96 37.72
C ALA A 371 34.24 -13.23 37.76
N ASP A 372 33.88 -12.83 38.97
CA ASP A 372 32.65 -12.16 39.37
C ASP A 372 32.34 -10.90 38.54
N GLN A 373 31.06 -10.73 38.23
CA GLN A 373 30.51 -9.48 37.69
C GLN A 373 30.45 -8.43 38.81
N PRO A 374 31.01 -7.23 38.65
CA PRO A 374 30.75 -6.13 39.56
C PRO A 374 29.39 -5.48 39.24
N ASP A 375 28.73 -5.06 40.31
CA ASP A 375 27.43 -4.39 40.34
C ASP A 375 27.27 -3.29 39.28
N GLU A 376 26.14 -3.34 38.57
CA GLU A 376 25.63 -2.28 37.71
C GLU A 376 25.35 -1.02 38.54
N GLN A 377 26.26 -0.05 38.51
CA GLN A 377 25.95 1.30 38.92
C GLN A 377 25.05 1.98 37.88
N PRO A 378 23.99 2.70 38.29
CA PRO A 378 23.11 3.40 37.37
C PRO A 378 23.90 4.47 36.61
N ALA A 379 23.83 4.43 35.28
CA ALA A 379 24.48 5.38 34.39
C ALA A 379 24.08 6.82 34.74
N GLU A 380 25.04 7.59 35.23
CA GLU A 380 24.91 9.03 35.44
C GLU A 380 24.53 9.70 34.11
N PHE A 381 23.41 10.42 34.11
CA PHE A 381 22.92 11.17 32.97
C PHE A 381 23.87 12.32 32.66
N VAL A 382 24.76 12.13 31.69
CA VAL A 382 25.65 13.17 31.19
C VAL A 382 24.85 14.11 30.27
N PRO A 383 24.67 15.41 30.61
CA PRO A 383 23.87 16.32 29.80
C PRO A 383 24.49 16.54 28.40
N PRO A 384 23.67 16.74 27.34
CA PRO A 384 24.14 16.92 25.97
C PRO A 384 24.79 18.30 25.81
N GLY A 385 26.08 18.38 26.15
CA GLY A 385 26.92 19.58 25.99
C GLY A 385 28.42 19.28 25.95
N PHE A 386 28.82 18.02 25.80
CA PHE A 386 30.21 17.61 25.93
C PHE A 386 30.97 17.74 24.61
N GLY A 387 32.05 18.52 24.69
CA GLY A 387 32.92 18.86 23.59
C GLY A 387 33.47 17.65 22.85
N VAL A 388 33.48 17.76 21.52
CA VAL A 388 34.32 16.94 20.66
C VAL A 388 35.75 17.18 21.14
N GLN A 389 36.31 16.25 21.92
CA GLN A 389 37.73 16.32 22.26
C GLN A 389 38.51 16.35 20.93
N PRO A 390 39.46 17.28 20.77
CA PRO A 390 40.25 17.35 19.55
C PRO A 390 40.97 16.01 19.37
N ARG A 391 40.74 15.37 18.22
CA ARG A 391 41.39 14.10 17.88
C ARG A 391 42.90 14.25 17.93
N THR A 392 43.59 13.27 18.47
CA THR A 392 45.06 13.27 18.48
C THR A 392 45.61 13.12 17.05
N ILE A 393 46.84 13.57 16.80
CA ILE A 393 47.49 13.40 15.49
C ILE A 393 47.57 11.90 15.12
N GLU A 394 47.78 11.03 16.10
CA GLU A 394 47.83 9.57 15.91
C GLU A 394 46.47 9.01 15.47
N GLU A 395 45.36 9.45 16.08
CA GLU A 395 44.01 9.08 15.65
C GLU A 395 43.72 9.53 14.22
N ILE A 396 44.15 10.74 13.84
CA ILE A 396 44.00 11.26 12.47
C ILE A 396 44.80 10.41 11.47
N GLN A 397 46.04 10.03 11.82
CA GLN A 397 46.85 9.17 10.97
C GLN A 397 46.26 7.77 10.83
N GLU A 398 45.77 7.18 11.91
CA GLU A 398 45.15 5.86 11.87
C GLU A 398 43.87 5.86 11.03
N LEU A 399 43.04 6.90 11.16
CA LEU A 399 41.87 7.07 10.29
C LEU A 399 42.25 7.20 8.81
N ARG A 400 43.35 7.90 8.48
CA ARG A 400 43.85 7.97 7.10
C ARG A 400 44.26 6.59 6.58
N ARG A 401 45.03 5.83 7.36
CA ARG A 401 45.43 4.45 7.00
C ARG A 401 44.21 3.55 6.82
N GLN A 402 43.20 3.67 7.68
CA GLN A 402 41.95 2.91 7.56
C GLN A 402 41.19 3.28 6.28
N ASN A 403 41.10 4.57 5.94
CA ASN A 403 40.46 5.02 4.71
C ASN A 403 41.22 4.55 3.46
N GLU A 404 42.56 4.60 3.47
CA GLU A 404 43.40 4.08 2.39
C GLU A 404 43.20 2.56 2.19
N ARG A 405 43.15 1.79 3.29
CA ARG A 405 42.88 0.35 3.23
C ARG A 405 41.49 0.04 2.68
N ARG A 406 40.47 0.78 3.12
CA ARG A 406 39.10 0.63 2.58
C ARG A 406 39.05 0.98 1.10
N ALA A 407 39.74 2.03 0.66
CA ALA A 407 39.81 2.38 -0.75
C ALA A 407 40.49 1.27 -1.58
N ALA A 408 41.59 0.70 -1.09
CA ALA A 408 42.26 -0.43 -1.74
C ALA A 408 41.35 -1.67 -1.82
N ALA A 409 40.65 -2.00 -0.73
CA ALA A 409 39.69 -3.11 -0.70
C ALA A 409 38.53 -2.89 -1.70
N ARG A 410 38.01 -1.66 -1.81
CA ARG A 410 36.97 -1.35 -2.82
C ARG A 410 37.47 -1.55 -4.24
N ILE A 411 38.69 -1.11 -4.56
CA ILE A 411 39.27 -1.33 -5.88
C ILE A 411 39.32 -2.83 -6.21
N GLU A 412 39.72 -3.67 -5.25
CA GLU A 412 39.74 -5.12 -5.43
C GLU A 412 38.33 -5.71 -5.62
N ILE A 413 37.37 -5.30 -4.77
CA ILE A 413 35.97 -5.74 -4.84
C ILE A 413 35.35 -5.37 -6.19
N HIS A 414 35.52 -4.13 -6.61
CA HIS A 414 35.00 -3.60 -7.86
C HIS A 414 35.64 -4.31 -9.05
N ALA A 415 36.95 -4.57 -9.03
CA ALA A 415 37.63 -5.33 -10.07
C ALA A 415 37.12 -6.78 -10.17
N LYS A 416 36.94 -7.46 -9.03
CA LYS A 416 36.39 -8.83 -9.00
C LYS A 416 34.95 -8.88 -9.49
N ALA A 417 34.12 -7.89 -9.14
CA ALA A 417 32.76 -7.79 -9.65
C ALA A 417 32.76 -7.56 -11.17
N MET A 418 33.60 -6.66 -11.68
CA MET A 418 33.71 -6.41 -13.12
C MET A 418 34.17 -7.64 -13.92
N ALA A 419 35.00 -8.51 -13.33
CA ALA A 419 35.40 -9.77 -13.96
C ALA A 419 34.25 -10.78 -14.13
N LEU A 420 33.11 -10.58 -13.45
CA LEU A 420 31.90 -11.39 -13.62
C LEU A 420 31.00 -10.89 -14.77
N VAL A 421 31.24 -9.67 -15.26
CA VAL A 421 30.48 -9.08 -16.37
C VAL A 421 31.00 -9.64 -17.69
N PRO A 422 30.13 -10.17 -18.58
CA PRO A 422 30.56 -10.70 -19.87
C PRO A 422 31.24 -9.63 -20.74
N GLU A 423 32.42 -9.93 -21.31
CA GLU A 423 33.15 -8.98 -22.17
C GLU A 423 32.41 -8.67 -23.48
N ASP A 424 31.66 -9.64 -24.01
CA ASP A 424 31.05 -9.57 -25.35
C ASP A 424 29.91 -8.53 -25.49
N ASP A 425 29.29 -8.10 -24.40
CA ASP A 425 28.17 -7.13 -24.41
C ASP A 425 28.57 -5.69 -24.01
N THR A 426 29.84 -5.43 -23.69
CA THR A 426 30.29 -4.05 -23.35
C THR A 426 30.31 -3.10 -24.55
N ARG A 427 30.12 -3.64 -25.77
CA ARG A 427 29.87 -2.84 -26.96
C ARG A 427 28.41 -2.41 -26.98
N LEU A 428 28.12 -1.30 -26.28
CA LEU A 428 26.85 -0.58 -26.41
C LEU A 428 26.41 -0.57 -27.88
N PRO A 429 25.15 -0.93 -28.22
CA PRO A 429 24.64 -0.65 -29.55
C PRO A 429 24.82 0.84 -29.77
N ALA A 430 25.70 1.19 -30.72
CA ALA A 430 25.94 2.58 -31.10
C ALA A 430 24.57 3.23 -31.27
N GLN A 431 24.31 4.28 -30.49
CA GLN A 431 23.08 5.06 -30.58
C GLN A 431 22.80 5.28 -32.06
N SER A 432 21.73 4.67 -32.55
CA SER A 432 21.36 4.81 -33.95
C SER A 432 21.18 6.31 -34.20
N PRO A 433 21.88 6.89 -35.19
CA PRO A 433 21.80 8.33 -35.42
C PRO A 433 20.34 8.69 -35.62
N GLU A 434 19.88 9.68 -34.84
CA GLU A 434 18.54 10.26 -34.90
C GLU A 434 18.05 10.31 -36.34
N ALA A 435 16.96 9.59 -36.62
CA ALA A 435 16.21 9.77 -37.84
C ALA A 435 15.72 11.22 -37.85
N GLN A 436 16.42 12.07 -38.59
CA GLN A 436 16.02 13.44 -38.89
C GLN A 436 14.57 13.40 -39.40
N SER A 437 13.68 14.01 -38.63
CA SER A 437 12.30 14.23 -39.04
C SER A 437 12.28 15.14 -40.27
N PRO A 438 11.51 14.83 -41.32
CA PRO A 438 11.40 15.70 -42.47
C PRO A 438 10.57 16.93 -42.09
N GLU A 439 11.17 18.12 -42.25
CA GLU A 439 10.47 19.40 -42.23
C GLU A 439 9.30 19.36 -43.22
N LYS A 440 8.08 19.59 -42.71
CA LYS A 440 6.92 19.88 -43.55
C LYS A 440 6.96 21.37 -43.92
N SER A 441 7.10 21.64 -45.23
CA SER A 441 6.68 22.89 -45.86
C SER A 441 5.17 22.91 -46.10
#